data_AF-A0A7V6Y6G7-F1
#
_entry.id   AF-A0A7V6Y6G7-F1
#
_cell.length_a   1.000
_cell.length_b   1.000
_cell.length_c   1.000
_cell.angle_alpha   90.00
_cell.angle_beta   90.00
_cell.angle_gamma   90.00
#
_symmetry.space_group_name_H-M   'P 1'
#
loop_
_entity.id
_entity.type
_entity.pdbx_description
1 polymer ?
#
loop_
_entity_poly.entity_id
_entity_poly.type
_entity_poly.pdbx_seq_one_letter_code
_entity_poly.pdbx_strand_id
1 'polypeptide(L)'
;MTHSLHRSGDIESLRGDFVWFMYQSKGINDTGIKEKAQEFIAAAEIVGSENWGDVKTGPIVSSSKEYIKENISNKSRIRGVFTKREQVIEFLKIIKEKI
;
A
#
# COMPACT_ATOMS: atom_id res chain seq x y z
N MET A 1 -15.90 -3.83 -5.11
CA MET A 1 -14.70 -4.69 -5.04
C MET A 1 -14.05 -4.48 -3.69
N THR A 2 -14.23 -5.41 -2.76
CA THR A 2 -13.39 -5.50 -1.56
C THR A 2 -12.04 -6.05 -2.01
N HIS A 3 -11.09 -5.14 -2.24
CA HIS A 3 -9.77 -5.51 -2.74
C HIS A 3 -9.10 -6.52 -1.78
N SER A 4 -8.41 -7.52 -2.35
CA SER A 4 -7.83 -8.69 -1.66
C SER A 4 -6.81 -8.41 -0.54
N LEU A 5 -6.56 -7.14 -0.21
CA LEU A 5 -5.63 -6.73 0.86
C LEU A 5 -6.37 -6.16 2.08
N HIS A 6 -7.70 -6.18 2.09
CA HIS A 6 -8.49 -5.79 3.24
C HIS A 6 -8.33 -6.79 4.39
N ARG A 7 -8.43 -6.31 5.63
CA ARG A 7 -8.64 -7.14 6.82
C ARG A 7 -9.99 -7.86 6.73
N SER A 8 -10.09 -9.06 7.28
CA SER A 8 -11.37 -9.73 7.49
C SER A 8 -11.91 -9.38 8.87
N GLY A 9 -13.19 -9.05 8.96
CA GLY A 9 -13.86 -8.66 10.21
C GLY A 9 -15.34 -8.35 9.97
N ASP A 10 -16.08 -8.09 11.06
CA ASP A 10 -17.44 -7.58 10.97
C ASP A 10 -17.49 -6.10 10.55
N ILE A 11 -18.65 -5.63 10.12
CA ILE A 11 -18.84 -4.26 9.60
C ILE A 11 -18.36 -3.19 10.60
N GLU A 12 -18.64 -3.36 11.89
CA GLU A 12 -18.27 -2.38 12.90
C GLU A 12 -16.75 -2.35 13.10
N SER A 13 -16.10 -3.51 13.10
CA SER A 13 -14.64 -3.63 13.21
C SER A 13 -13.88 -3.02 12.03
N LEU A 14 -14.49 -3.00 10.83
CA LEU A 14 -13.88 -2.52 9.59
C LEU A 14 -14.25 -1.07 9.27
N ARG A 15 -15.22 -0.48 9.97
CA ARG A 15 -15.73 0.88 9.72
C ARG A 15 -14.66 1.97 9.89
N GLY A 16 -13.63 1.70 10.68
CA GLY A 16 -12.49 2.59 10.91
C GLY A 16 -11.30 2.36 9.98
N ASP A 17 -11.39 1.44 9.03
CA ASP A 17 -10.28 1.11 8.14
C ASP A 17 -10.16 2.17 7.02
N PHE A 18 -8.92 2.56 6.72
CA PHE A 18 -8.57 3.47 5.65
C PHE A 18 -7.71 2.76 4.62
N VAL A 19 -8.25 2.57 3.42
CA VAL A 19 -7.50 1.96 2.31
C VAL A 19 -6.66 2.99 1.58
N TRP A 20 -5.46 2.60 1.17
CA TRP A 20 -4.58 3.43 0.34
C TRP A 20 -4.14 2.67 -0.90
N PHE A 21 -3.91 3.41 -1.99
CA PHE A 21 -3.55 2.86 -3.29
C PHE A 21 -2.43 3.69 -3.94
N MET A 22 -1.42 3.01 -4.48
CA MET A 22 -0.45 3.57 -5.40
C MET A 22 -0.69 2.95 -6.77
N TYR A 23 -1.46 3.65 -7.60
CA TYR A 23 -1.89 3.20 -8.91
C TYR A 23 -1.51 4.23 -9.97
N GLN A 24 -0.94 3.72 -11.05
CA GLN A 24 -0.61 4.47 -12.24
C GLN A 24 -1.72 4.38 -13.28
N SER A 25 -1.92 5.47 -14.00
CA SER A 25 -2.66 5.53 -15.24
C SER A 25 -1.69 5.44 -16.41
N LYS A 26 -1.96 4.50 -17.32
CA LYS A 26 -1.09 4.18 -18.45
C LYS A 26 -0.95 5.39 -19.37
N GLY A 27 0.27 5.76 -19.73
CA GLY A 27 0.58 6.91 -20.58
C GLY A 27 0.41 8.28 -19.90
N ILE A 28 0.11 8.33 -18.60
CA ILE A 28 0.01 9.58 -17.84
C ILE A 28 1.11 9.64 -16.78
N ASN A 29 1.18 8.64 -15.91
CA ASN A 29 2.12 8.63 -14.77
C ASN A 29 2.70 7.23 -14.52
N ASP A 30 2.96 6.44 -15.57
CA ASP A 30 3.43 5.05 -15.53
C ASP A 30 4.95 4.87 -15.67
N THR A 31 5.72 5.93 -15.44
CA THR A 31 7.19 5.90 -15.39
C THR A 31 7.71 5.97 -13.95
N GLY A 32 8.84 5.31 -13.67
CA GLY A 32 9.47 5.31 -12.33
C GLY A 32 8.60 4.67 -11.24
N ILE A 33 7.79 3.67 -11.62
CA ILE A 33 6.81 3.05 -10.73
C ILE A 33 7.49 2.18 -9.67
N LYS A 34 8.61 1.52 -10.02
CA LYS A 34 9.33 0.70 -9.06
C LYS A 34 9.85 1.53 -7.87
N GLU A 35 10.45 2.67 -8.17
CA GLU A 35 11.03 3.58 -7.17
C GLU A 35 9.92 4.17 -6.29
N LYS A 36 8.85 4.69 -6.92
CA LYS A 36 7.67 5.19 -6.20
C LYS A 36 7.02 4.11 -5.33
N ALA A 37 6.95 2.87 -5.82
CA ALA A 37 6.39 1.76 -5.04
C ALA A 37 7.22 1.50 -3.78
N GLN A 38 8.54 1.54 -3.89
CA GLN A 38 9.44 1.39 -2.75
C GLN A 38 9.25 2.52 -1.72
N GLU A 39 9.07 3.76 -2.17
CA GLU A 39 8.78 4.90 -1.28
C GLU A 39 7.46 4.76 -0.54
N PHE A 40 6.40 4.34 -1.25
CA PHE A 40 5.09 4.09 -0.65
C PHE A 40 5.14 2.93 0.35
N ILE A 41 5.86 1.85 0.03
CA ILE A 41 6.06 0.73 0.95
C ILE A 41 6.81 1.20 2.20
N ALA A 42 7.90 1.95 2.04
CA ALA A 42 8.65 2.48 3.18
C ALA A 42 7.78 3.38 4.07
N ALA A 43 7.00 4.29 3.47
CA ALA A 43 6.08 5.16 4.21
C ALA A 43 5.01 4.35 4.96
N ALA A 44 4.41 3.34 4.30
CA ALA A 44 3.42 2.47 4.92
C ALA A 44 4.01 1.64 6.08
N GLU A 45 5.26 1.19 5.97
CA GLU A 45 5.96 0.49 7.05
C GLU A 45 6.31 1.41 8.22
N ILE A 46 6.74 2.65 7.97
CA ILE A 46 7.05 3.65 9.00
C ILE A 46 5.81 3.94 9.87
N VAL A 47 4.65 4.10 9.25
CA VAL A 47 3.39 4.36 9.98
C VAL A 47 2.71 3.09 10.50
N GLY A 48 3.31 1.92 10.28
CA GLY A 48 2.82 0.65 10.81
C GLY A 48 1.52 0.15 10.16
N SER A 49 1.40 0.22 8.83
CA SER A 49 0.28 -0.35 8.07
C SER A 49 0.04 -1.81 8.46
N GLU A 50 -1.22 -2.15 8.73
CA GLU A 50 -1.66 -3.46 9.21
C GLU A 50 -1.51 -4.52 8.12
N ASN A 51 -1.71 -4.11 6.87
CA ASN A 51 -1.49 -4.94 5.71
C ASN A 51 -1.20 -4.09 4.47
N TRP A 52 -0.32 -4.59 3.62
CA TRP A 52 -0.03 -4.03 2.30
C TRP A 52 0.52 -5.10 1.38
N GLY A 53 0.54 -4.84 0.07
CA GLY A 53 1.10 -5.77 -0.91
C GLY A 53 0.95 -5.33 -2.34
N ASP A 54 1.57 -6.09 -3.23
CA ASP A 54 1.41 -5.95 -4.68
C ASP A 54 0.32 -6.88 -5.21
N VAL A 55 -0.37 -6.45 -6.27
CA VAL A 55 -1.44 -7.24 -6.90
C VAL A 55 -0.96 -8.61 -7.41
N LYS A 56 0.32 -8.79 -7.76
CA LYS A 56 0.84 -10.08 -8.25
C LYS A 56 1.38 -10.97 -7.14
N THR A 57 2.16 -10.43 -6.22
CA THR A 57 2.77 -11.23 -5.14
C THR A 57 1.81 -11.50 -4.00
N GLY A 58 0.82 -10.63 -3.80
CA GLY A 58 -0.09 -10.69 -2.67
C GLY A 58 0.37 -9.84 -1.46
N PRO A 59 -0.42 -9.85 -0.38
CA PRO A 59 -0.16 -9.11 0.86
C PRO A 59 0.92 -9.73 1.76
N ILE A 60 1.41 -8.92 2.70
CA ILE A 60 2.30 -9.35 3.79
C ILE A 60 1.69 -10.41 4.72
N VAL A 61 0.35 -10.56 4.75
CA VAL A 61 -0.30 -11.63 5.52
C VAL A 61 -0.19 -13.01 4.86
N SER A 62 0.15 -13.08 3.57
CA SER A 62 0.30 -14.34 2.82
C SER A 62 1.66 -14.53 2.17
N SER A 63 2.55 -13.53 2.25
CA SER A 63 3.86 -13.54 1.60
C SER A 63 4.86 -12.74 2.43
N SER A 64 6.14 -13.12 2.39
CA SER A 64 7.17 -12.36 3.12
C SER A 64 7.36 -10.97 2.51
N LYS A 65 7.74 -10.00 3.36
CA LYS A 65 8.01 -8.63 2.93
C LYS A 65 9.14 -8.59 1.91
N GLU A 66 10.15 -9.43 2.11
CA GLU A 66 11.34 -9.57 1.26
C GLU A 66 10.93 -10.03 -0.13
N TYR A 67 10.14 -11.11 -0.22
CA TYR A 67 9.64 -11.62 -1.50
C TYR A 67 8.83 -10.56 -2.26
N ILE A 68 7.96 -9.83 -1.57
CA ILE A 68 7.16 -8.76 -2.18
C ILE A 68 8.09 -7.66 -2.72
N LYS A 69 9.03 -7.17 -1.89
CA LYS A 69 9.97 -6.08 -2.24
C LYS A 69 10.89 -6.45 -3.41
N GLU A 70 11.39 -7.69 -3.46
CA GLU A 70 12.24 -8.20 -4.54
C GLU A 70 11.50 -8.26 -5.89
N ASN A 71 10.18 -8.48 -5.86
CA ASN A 71 9.34 -8.63 -7.05
C ASN A 71 8.64 -7.33 -7.48
N ILE A 72 8.90 -6.20 -6.83
CA ILE A 72 8.40 -4.88 -7.27
C ILE A 72 8.97 -4.54 -8.64
N SER A 73 8.08 -4.12 -9.55
CA SER A 73 8.41 -3.78 -10.93
C SER A 73 7.69 -2.49 -11.38
N ASN A 74 8.02 -1.99 -12.56
CA ASN A 74 7.32 -0.84 -13.13
C ASN A 74 5.84 -1.09 -13.48
N LYS A 75 5.37 -2.33 -13.37
CA LYS A 75 3.96 -2.72 -13.56
C LYS A 75 3.25 -3.00 -12.24
N SER A 76 3.94 -2.81 -11.11
CA SER A 76 3.38 -3.05 -9.79
C SER A 76 2.27 -2.06 -9.47
N ARG A 77 1.33 -2.53 -8.65
CA ARG A 77 0.21 -1.75 -8.12
C ARG A 77 0.11 -2.11 -6.66
N ILE A 78 0.47 -1.15 -5.81
CA ILE A 78 0.57 -1.38 -4.38
C ILE A 78 -0.66 -0.79 -3.73
N ARG A 79 -1.16 -1.48 -2.72
CA ARG A 79 -2.26 -1.01 -1.89
C ARG A 79 -2.11 -1.57 -0.48
N GLY A 80 -2.85 -1.02 0.46
CA GLY A 80 -2.84 -1.45 1.84
C GLY A 80 -3.96 -0.82 2.65
N VAL A 81 -3.88 -1.03 3.97
CA VAL A 81 -4.89 -0.57 4.92
C VAL A 81 -4.23 0.02 6.16
N PHE A 82 -4.86 1.05 6.69
CA PHE A 82 -4.61 1.63 8.01
C PHE A 82 -5.84 1.43 8.89
N THR A 83 -5.69 1.32 10.21
CA THR A 83 -6.82 1.27 11.14
C THR A 83 -6.98 2.54 11.98
N LYS A 84 -6.06 3.50 11.83
CA LYS A 84 -6.02 4.75 12.60
C LYS A 84 -5.83 5.96 11.68
N ARG A 85 -6.48 7.06 12.05
CA ARG A 85 -6.43 8.31 11.27
C ARG A 85 -5.03 8.94 11.30
N GLU A 86 -4.29 8.76 12.39
CA GLU A 86 -2.93 9.29 12.55
C GLU A 86 -1.98 8.68 11.52
N GLN A 87 -2.14 7.38 11.21
CA GLN A 87 -1.36 6.70 10.17
C GLN A 87 -1.59 7.32 8.80
N VAL A 88 -2.85 7.64 8.48
CA VAL A 88 -3.22 8.30 7.22
C VAL A 88 -2.55 9.66 7.11
N ILE A 89 -2.64 10.47 8.17
CA ILE A 89 -2.07 11.82 8.19
C ILE A 89 -0.56 11.77 7.99
N GLU A 90 0.13 10.91 8.74
CA GLU A 90 1.59 10.82 8.68
C GLU A 90 2.07 10.23 7.36
N PHE A 91 1.39 9.21 6.85
CA PHE A 91 1.65 8.64 5.53
C PHE A 91 1.57 9.71 4.43
N LEU A 92 0.51 10.52 4.43
CA LEU A 92 0.33 11.56 3.43
C LEU A 92 1.38 12.67 3.53
N LYS A 93 1.88 13.00 4.73
CA LYS A 93 3.01 13.95 4.88
C LYS A 93 4.29 13.39 4.26
N ILE A 94 4.65 12.15 4.61
CA ILE A 94 5.86 11.48 4.09
C ILE A 94 5.82 11.43 2.55
N ILE A 95 4.67 11.08 1.97
CA ILE A 95 4.51 11.02 0.52
C ILE A 95 4.57 12.41 -0.11
N LYS A 96 3.93 13.42 0.50
CA LYS A 96 3.97 14.81 -0.01
C LYS A 96 5.37 15.40 -0.02
N GLU A 97 6.24 15.02 0.91
CA GLU A 97 7.63 15.50 0.95
C GLU A 97 8.53 14.82 -0.09
N LYS A 98 8.11 13.67 -0.65
CA LYS A 98 8.87 12.88 -1.62
C LYS A 98 8.42 13.05 -3.07
N ILE A 99 7.20 13.53 -3.31
CA ILE A 99 6.62 13.80 -4.64
C ILE A 99 6.82 15.27 -4.99
#